data_AF-A0A850F8B5-F1
#
_entry.id   AF-A0A850F8B5-F1
#
_cell.length_a   1.000
_cell.length_b   1.000
_cell.length_c   1.000
_cell.angle_alpha   90.00
_cell.angle_beta   90.00
_cell.angle_gamma   90.00
#
_symmetry.space_group_name_H-M   'P 1'
#
loop_
_entity.id
_entity.type
_entity.pdbx_description
1 polymer ?
#
loop_
_entity_poly.entity_id
_entity_poly.type
_entity_poly.pdbx_seq_one_letter_code
_entity_poly.pdbx_strand_id
1 'polypeptide(L)'
;MEFKGTPGPWSYRKSGPHWNNSLLTNIEINFGSEGECIADTVYEEADARLISAAPELLEALQLIVAEHSGMNKSCGHNGYECTCGYDKARAAISKALGGE
;
A
#
# COMPACT_ATOMS: atom_id res chain seq x y z
N MET A 1 6.19 5.49 -14.20
CA MET A 1 6.03 4.03 -14.08
C MET A 1 4.61 3.75 -13.62
N GLU A 2 4.08 2.55 -13.88
CA GLU A 2 2.71 2.16 -13.53
C GLU A 2 2.74 0.91 -12.66
N PHE A 3 1.73 0.75 -11.79
CA PHE A 3 1.59 -0.43 -10.95
C PHE A 3 1.29 -1.65 -11.82
N LYS A 4 1.99 -2.77 -11.57
CA LYS A 4 1.88 -4.02 -12.37
C LYS A 4 1.23 -5.18 -11.62
N GLY A 5 0.85 -4.98 -10.35
CA GLY A 5 0.13 -5.98 -9.56
C GLY A 5 -1.38 -5.95 -9.81
N THR A 6 -2.14 -6.61 -8.94
CA THR A 6 -3.59 -6.68 -9.06
C THR A 6 -4.25 -5.32 -8.83
N PRO A 7 -4.99 -4.78 -9.81
CA PRO A 7 -5.67 -3.50 -9.63
C PRO A 7 -6.64 -3.51 -8.45
N GLY A 8 -6.81 -2.35 -7.80
CA GLY A 8 -7.84 -2.15 -6.80
C GLY A 8 -9.25 -2.10 -7.41
N PRO A 9 -10.30 -2.05 -6.57
CA PRO A 9 -10.24 -2.00 -5.12
C PRO A 9 -9.91 -3.36 -4.50
N TRP A 10 -9.24 -3.35 -3.36
CA TRP A 10 -9.10 -4.53 -2.51
C TRP A 10 -10.03 -4.42 -1.31
N SER A 11 -10.38 -5.55 -0.73
CA SER A 11 -11.19 -5.61 0.49
C SER A 11 -10.59 -6.65 1.42
N TYR A 12 -10.80 -6.50 2.73
CA TYR A 12 -10.46 -7.59 3.64
C TYR A 12 -11.72 -8.39 4.00
N ARG A 13 -11.53 -9.69 4.22
CA ARG A 13 -12.57 -10.61 4.66
C ARG A 13 -12.10 -11.34 5.89
N LYS A 14 -13.01 -11.55 6.85
CA LYS A 14 -12.78 -12.48 7.95
C LYS A 14 -13.49 -13.80 7.67
N SER A 15 -12.81 -14.92 7.85
CA SER A 15 -13.32 -16.25 7.55
C SER A 15 -13.06 -17.23 8.69
N GLY A 16 -13.89 -17.19 9.74
CA GLY A 16 -13.84 -18.20 10.81
C GLY A 16 -12.45 -18.35 11.46
N PRO A 17 -12.17 -19.51 12.08
CA PRO A 17 -10.87 -19.79 12.68
C PRO A 17 -9.78 -20.03 11.63
N HIS A 18 -8.56 -19.58 11.90
CA HIS A 18 -7.39 -19.82 11.04
C HIS A 18 -7.07 -21.32 10.95
N TRP A 19 -6.63 -21.78 9.77
CA TRP A 19 -6.49 -23.20 9.44
C TRP A 19 -5.49 -23.96 10.35
N ASN A 20 -4.44 -23.30 10.83
CA ASN A 20 -3.42 -23.91 11.69
C ASN A 20 -3.58 -23.60 13.19
N ASN A 21 -4.45 -22.66 13.56
CA ASN A 21 -4.64 -22.22 14.93
C ASN A 21 -6.05 -21.67 15.12
N SER A 22 -6.92 -22.48 15.75
CA SER A 22 -8.32 -22.13 15.95
C SER A 22 -8.55 -20.96 16.92
N LEU A 23 -7.51 -20.48 17.61
CA LEU A 23 -7.57 -19.28 18.45
C LEU A 23 -7.40 -17.99 17.64
N LEU A 24 -6.90 -18.07 16.41
CA LEU A 24 -6.74 -16.94 15.51
C LEU A 24 -7.94 -16.85 14.56
N THR A 25 -8.28 -15.63 14.16
CA THR A 25 -9.26 -15.40 13.09
C THR A 25 -8.54 -15.46 11.76
N ASN A 26 -9.10 -16.15 10.77
CA ASN A 26 -8.58 -16.05 9.41
C ASN A 26 -8.98 -14.70 8.82
N ILE A 27 -8.01 -13.92 8.35
CA ILE A 27 -8.25 -12.65 7.67
C ILE A 27 -7.50 -12.67 6.34
N GLU A 28 -8.24 -12.44 5.26
CA GLU A 28 -7.75 -12.45 3.88
C GLU A 28 -7.87 -11.05 3.28
N ILE A 29 -7.02 -10.72 2.32
CA ILE A 29 -7.20 -9.58 1.40
C ILE A 29 -7.63 -10.12 0.06
N ASN A 30 -8.76 -9.62 -0.44
CA ASN A 30 -9.42 -10.12 -1.63
C ASN A 30 -9.63 -9.01 -2.68
N PHE A 31 -9.77 -9.40 -3.95
CA PHE A 31 -10.11 -8.51 -5.06
C PHE A 31 -11.22 -9.09 -5.93
N GLY A 32 -11.90 -8.23 -6.70
CA GLY A 32 -12.98 -8.62 -7.59
C GLY A 32 -14.26 -9.06 -6.87
N SER A 33 -15.29 -9.41 -7.64
CA SER A 33 -16.59 -9.87 -7.13
C SER A 33 -16.55 -11.30 -6.57
N GLU A 34 -15.66 -12.12 -7.12
CA GLU A 34 -15.52 -13.53 -6.76
C GLU A 34 -14.69 -13.73 -5.47
N GLY A 35 -14.08 -12.66 -4.95
CA GLY A 35 -13.30 -12.71 -3.72
C GLY A 35 -11.96 -13.44 -3.86
N GLU A 36 -11.31 -13.29 -5.01
CA GLU A 36 -9.99 -13.86 -5.29
C GLU A 36 -8.95 -13.31 -4.32
N CYS A 37 -8.02 -14.15 -3.87
CA CYS A 37 -7.12 -13.82 -2.77
C CYS A 37 -5.83 -13.11 -3.24
N ILE A 38 -5.52 -11.97 -2.63
CA ILE A 38 -4.25 -11.25 -2.72
C ILE A 38 -3.30 -11.69 -1.60
N ALA A 39 -3.83 -11.84 -0.39
CA ALA A 39 -3.08 -12.27 0.79
C ALA A 39 -3.96 -13.16 1.67
N ASP A 40 -3.51 -14.41 1.87
CA ASP A 40 -4.29 -15.48 2.50
C ASP A 40 -4.29 -15.40 4.04
N THR A 41 -3.32 -14.71 4.63
CA THR A 41 -3.21 -14.61 6.08
C THR A 41 -2.73 -13.23 6.51
N VAL A 42 -3.61 -12.51 7.21
CA VAL A 42 -3.32 -11.29 7.94
C VAL A 42 -3.69 -11.50 9.41
N TYR A 43 -2.77 -11.21 10.32
CA TYR A 43 -2.96 -11.52 11.75
C TYR A 43 -3.89 -10.54 12.46
N GLU A 44 -3.81 -9.25 12.10
CA GLU A 44 -4.57 -8.20 12.76
C GLU A 44 -5.53 -7.51 11.78
N GLU A 45 -6.72 -7.18 12.25
CA GLU A 45 -7.69 -6.45 11.41
C GLU A 45 -7.19 -5.05 11.03
N ALA A 46 -6.39 -4.42 11.89
CA ALA A 46 -5.78 -3.13 11.59
C ALA A 46 -4.82 -3.20 10.39
N ASP A 47 -4.00 -4.25 10.34
CA ASP A 47 -3.13 -4.52 9.21
C ASP A 47 -3.96 -4.79 7.95
N ALA A 48 -5.03 -5.57 8.09
CA ALA A 48 -5.89 -5.89 6.96
C ALA A 48 -6.53 -4.66 6.32
N ARG A 49 -7.01 -3.72 7.16
CA ARG A 49 -7.52 -2.42 6.69
C ARG A 49 -6.44 -1.63 5.93
N LEU A 50 -5.23 -1.56 6.47
CA LEU A 50 -4.12 -0.84 5.85
C LEU A 50 -3.74 -1.45 4.49
N ILE A 51 -3.62 -2.78 4.43
CA ILE A 51 -3.26 -3.49 3.21
C ILE A 51 -4.36 -3.35 2.16
N SER A 52 -5.64 -3.51 2.53
CA SER A 52 -6.75 -3.36 1.58
C SER A 52 -6.87 -1.95 1.00
N ALA A 53 -6.38 -0.92 1.72
CA ALA A 53 -6.36 0.46 1.24
C ALA A 53 -5.10 0.79 0.42
N ALA A 54 -4.16 -0.14 0.24
CA ALA A 54 -2.89 0.13 -0.42
C ALA A 54 -3.02 0.66 -1.86
N PRO A 55 -3.97 0.19 -2.70
CA PRO A 55 -4.18 0.75 -4.03
C PRO A 55 -4.55 2.25 -4.00
N GLU A 56 -5.52 2.62 -3.16
CA GLU A 56 -5.99 4.00 -3.01
C GLU A 56 -4.92 4.89 -2.35
N LEU A 57 -4.17 4.35 -1.40
CA LEU A 57 -3.04 5.05 -0.78
C LEU A 57 -1.92 5.31 -1.78
N LEU A 58 -1.62 4.36 -2.68
CA LEU A 58 -0.63 4.54 -3.74
C LEU A 58 -1.05 5.65 -4.72
N GLU A 59 -2.30 5.62 -5.17
CA GLU A 59 -2.87 6.65 -6.06
C GLU A 59 -2.80 8.04 -5.41
N ALA A 60 -3.29 8.17 -4.17
CA ALA A 60 -3.24 9.43 -3.42
C ALA A 60 -1.80 9.96 -3.26
N LEU A 61 -0.85 9.07 -2.97
CA LEU A 61 0.55 9.44 -2.81
C LEU A 61 1.18 9.91 -4.13
N GLN A 62 0.85 9.25 -5.25
CA GLN A 62 1.29 9.67 -6.58
C GLN A 62 0.75 11.05 -6.96
N LEU A 63 -0.51 11.34 -6.66
CA LEU A 63 -1.12 12.66 -6.89
C LEU A 63 -0.41 13.75 -6.08
N ILE A 64 -0.22 13.53 -4.78
CA ILE A 64 0.48 14.48 -3.89
C ILE A 64 1.91 14.75 -4.39
N VAL A 65 2.64 13.70 -4.79
CA VAL A 65 4.02 13.83 -5.28
C VAL A 65 4.06 14.57 -6.63
N ALA A 66 3.11 14.31 -7.52
CA ALA A 66 2.98 14.99 -8.80
C ALA A 66 2.72 16.50 -8.61
N GLU A 67 1.79 16.88 -7.73
CA GLU A 67 1.52 18.29 -7.38
C GLU A 67 2.74 19.01 -6.83
N HIS A 68 3.56 18.32 -6.03
CA HIS A 68 4.78 18.87 -5.45
C HIS A 68 5.92 19.00 -6.47
N SER A 69 6.00 18.12 -7.47
CA SER A 69 7.06 18.13 -8.48
C SER A 69 7.00 19.29 -9.49
N GLY A 70 5.84 19.94 -9.63
CA GLY A 70 5.66 21.14 -10.45
C GLY A 70 6.14 22.44 -9.79
N MET A 71 6.45 22.41 -8.49
CA MET A 71 7.06 23.52 -7.75
C MET A 71 8.53 23.17 -7.49
N ASN A 72 9.46 24.09 -7.78
CA ASN A 72 10.88 24.01 -7.40
C ASN A 72 11.04 24.04 -5.86
N LYS A 73 10.54 23.01 -5.18
CA LYS A 73 10.65 22.81 -3.76
C LYS A 73 11.36 21.47 -3.56
N SER A 74 12.65 21.47 -3.94
CA SER A 74 13.59 20.79 -3.06
C SER A 74 13.28 21.28 -1.64
N CYS A 75 13.35 20.39 -0.65
CA CYS A 75 13.00 20.67 0.75
C CYS A 75 13.83 21.80 1.41
N GLY A 76 14.48 22.70 0.65
CA GLY A 76 15.26 23.83 1.15
C GLY A 76 16.55 23.41 1.85
N HIS A 77 16.93 22.14 1.76
CA HIS A 77 18.08 21.58 2.46
C HIS A 77 19.28 21.50 1.52
N ASN A 78 20.38 22.12 1.96
CA ASN A 78 21.65 22.23 1.22
C ASN A 78 22.40 20.88 1.15
N GLY A 79 22.01 20.02 0.20
CA GLY A 79 22.90 18.97 -0.31
C GLY A 79 23.18 17.76 0.59
N TYR A 80 22.36 17.53 1.62
CA TYR A 80 22.37 16.27 2.38
C TYR A 80 21.08 15.50 2.14
N GLU A 81 21.16 14.15 2.15
CA GLU A 81 20.02 13.24 1.99
C GLU A 81 18.82 13.72 2.79
N CYS A 82 17.78 14.18 2.08
CA CYS A 82 16.62 14.75 2.72
C CYS A 82 15.70 13.60 3.13
N THR A 83 15.63 13.29 4.42
CA THR A 83 14.67 12.30 4.95
C THR A 83 13.27 12.90 5.13
N CYS A 84 12.87 13.83 4.26
CA CYS A 84 11.57 14.50 4.35
C CYS A 84 10.45 13.59 3.84
N GLY A 85 9.20 13.93 4.16
CA GLY A 85 8.02 13.16 3.76
C GLY A 85 7.92 12.95 2.24
N TYR A 86 8.46 13.87 1.45
CA TYR A 86 8.45 13.78 -0.02
C TYR A 86 9.38 12.68 -0.54
N ASP A 87 10.62 12.59 -0.05
CA ASP A 87 11.56 11.54 -0.49
C ASP A 87 11.11 10.16 -0.01
N LYS A 88 10.52 10.09 1.19
CA LYS A 88 9.84 8.87 1.67
C LYS A 88 8.68 8.48 0.76
N ALA A 89 7.88 9.44 0.31
CA ALA A 89 6.79 9.19 -0.62
C ALA A 89 7.30 8.69 -1.97
N ARG A 90 8.33 9.33 -2.53
CA ARG A 90 8.97 8.90 -3.77
C ARG A 90 9.57 7.50 -3.67
N ALA A 91 10.24 7.18 -2.57
CA ALA A 91 10.81 5.86 -2.33
C ALA A 91 9.70 4.79 -2.19
N ALA A 92 8.63 5.09 -1.45
CA ALA A 92 7.48 4.19 -1.32
C ALA A 92 6.78 3.94 -2.67
N ILE A 93 6.57 4.99 -3.47
CA ILE A 93 6.05 4.87 -4.84
C ILE A 93 7.01 4.01 -5.69
N SER A 94 8.32 4.30 -5.68
CA SER A 94 9.33 3.54 -6.44
C SER A 94 9.21 2.05 -6.13
N LYS A 95 9.25 1.70 -4.84
CA LYS A 95 9.10 0.33 -4.36
C LYS A 95 7.78 -0.32 -4.82
N ALA A 96 6.66 0.38 -4.68
CA ALA A 96 5.35 -0.14 -5.10
C ALA A 96 5.25 -0.38 -6.62
N LEU A 97 5.98 0.40 -7.42
CA LEU A 97 6.05 0.27 -8.87
C LEU A 97 7.14 -0.71 -9.36
N GLY A 98 7.82 -1.39 -8.44
CA GLY A 98 8.86 -2.38 -8.75
C GLY A 98 10.26 -1.81 -8.96
N GLY A 99 10.52 -0.58 -8.53
CA GLY A 99 11.87 -0.04 -8.38
C GLY A 99 12.54 -0.56 -7.11
N GLU A 100 13.88 -0.55 -7.09
CA GLU A 100 14.70 -0.86 -5.90
C GLU A 100 14.55 0.21 -4.81
#